data_AF-A0A7J2V123-F1
#
_entry.id   AF-A0A7J2V123-F1
#
_cell.length_a   1.000
_cell.length_b   1.000
_cell.length_c   1.000
_cell.angle_alpha   90.00
_cell.angle_beta   90.00
_cell.angle_gamma   90.00
#
_symmetry.space_group_name_H-M   'P 1'
#
loop_
_entity.id
_entity.type
_entity.pdbx_description
1 polymer ?
#
loop_
_entity_poly.entity_id
_entity_poly.type
_entity_poly.pdbx_seq_one_letter_code
_entity_poly.pdbx_strand_id
1 'polypeptide(L)'
;MIRASQIPGGALGSILLVVLSLILAFAGKTFAKVVVFLLGGASLGLLLYYLGNMMLGSPLSIIIGIVGFILGGLLGVLLLPIAVGFGLALVLFTIGFSLGGLLAGLLAGLLGFIIGFMLHNPILVFVTSAIAGYLLYVGLLGFNIDRSIALVAGLILFVIGLLIQLR
;
A
#
# COMPACT_ATOMS: atom_id res chain seq x y z
N MET A 1 -5.25 -19.89 -15.30
CA MET A 1 -6.22 -19.42 -16.31
C MET A 1 -7.32 -18.68 -15.56
N ILE A 2 -7.26 -17.34 -15.46
CA ILE A 2 -8.31 -16.57 -14.76
C ILE A 2 -9.48 -16.41 -15.73
N ARG A 3 -10.65 -16.96 -15.39
CA ARG A 3 -11.89 -16.79 -16.18
C ARG A 3 -12.66 -15.58 -15.62
N ALA A 4 -13.39 -14.84 -16.45
CA ALA A 4 -14.23 -13.71 -16.01
C ALA A 4 -15.24 -14.11 -14.91
N SER A 5 -15.62 -15.40 -14.83
CA SER A 5 -16.44 -15.98 -13.76
C SER A 5 -15.74 -16.09 -12.39
N GLN A 6 -14.44 -15.76 -12.29
CA GLN A 6 -13.64 -15.81 -11.06
C GLN A 6 -13.44 -14.43 -10.42
N ILE A 7 -13.96 -13.34 -11.02
CA ILE A 7 -13.96 -12.02 -10.39
C ILE A 7 -15.22 -11.92 -9.51
N PRO A 8 -15.08 -11.76 -8.18
CA PRO A 8 -16.22 -11.61 -7.29
C PRO A 8 -17.08 -10.41 -7.73
N GLY A 9 -18.37 -10.63 -8.00
CA GLY A 9 -19.32 -9.57 -8.38
C GLY A 9 -19.48 -9.27 -9.88
N GLY A 10 -18.89 -10.08 -10.77
CA GLY A 10 -19.13 -9.98 -12.23
C GLY A 10 -18.79 -8.61 -12.81
N ALA A 11 -19.74 -8.00 -13.55
CA ALA A 11 -19.56 -6.69 -14.17
C ALA A 11 -19.28 -5.58 -13.13
N LEU A 12 -19.95 -5.60 -11.97
CA LEU A 12 -19.76 -4.59 -10.93
C LEU A 12 -18.37 -4.66 -10.30
N GLY A 13 -17.86 -5.87 -10.05
CA GLY A 13 -16.50 -6.07 -9.58
C GLY A 13 -15.47 -5.54 -10.57
N SER A 14 -15.71 -5.77 -11.86
CA SER A 14 -14.83 -5.29 -12.95
C SER A 14 -14.82 -3.77 -13.05
N ILE A 15 -15.99 -3.12 -12.94
CA ILE A 15 -16.10 -1.65 -12.88
C ILE A 15 -15.32 -1.09 -11.70
N LEU A 16 -15.50 -1.66 -10.49
CA LEU A 16 -14.79 -1.21 -9.30
C LEU A 16 -13.27 -1.30 -9.46
N LEU A 17 -12.77 -2.41 -10.02
CA LEU A 17 -11.33 -2.58 -10.29
C LEU A 17 -10.79 -1.52 -11.24
N VAL A 18 -11.53 -1.20 -12.31
CA VAL A 18 -11.14 -0.13 -13.25
C VAL A 18 -11.15 1.23 -12.56
N VAL A 19 -12.19 1.57 -11.80
CA VAL A 19 -12.26 2.85 -11.08
C VAL A 19 -11.11 2.97 -10.06
N LEU A 20 -10.87 1.92 -9.27
CA LEU A 20 -9.77 1.87 -8.31
C LEU A 20 -8.40 1.99 -9.00
N SER A 21 -8.23 1.37 -10.18
CA SER A 21 -7.00 1.48 -10.96
C SER A 21 -6.70 2.93 -11.35
N LEU A 22 -7.72 3.68 -11.78
CA LEU A 22 -7.57 5.09 -12.14
C LEU A 22 -7.21 5.92 -10.91
N ILE A 23 -7.94 5.76 -9.80
CA ILE A 23 -7.65 6.47 -8.54
C ILE A 23 -6.20 6.21 -8.10
N LEU A 24 -5.76 4.95 -8.12
CA LEU A 24 -4.40 4.57 -7.75
C LEU A 24 -3.34 5.11 -8.72
N ALA A 25 -3.65 5.23 -10.02
CA ALA A 25 -2.74 5.80 -11.02
C ALA A 25 -2.54 7.32 -10.85
N PHE A 26 -3.55 8.06 -10.39
CA PHE A 26 -3.44 9.52 -10.21
C PHE A 26 -3.05 9.94 -8.79
N ALA A 27 -3.53 9.22 -7.78
CA ALA A 27 -3.41 9.63 -6.37
C ALA A 27 -2.76 8.56 -5.48
N GLY A 28 -2.16 7.51 -6.06
CA GLY A 28 -1.72 6.33 -5.32
C GLY A 28 -0.83 6.60 -4.11
N LYS A 29 0.23 7.41 -4.27
CA LYS A 29 1.12 7.80 -3.16
C LYS A 29 0.39 8.58 -2.05
N THR A 30 -0.49 9.50 -2.42
CA THR A 30 -1.29 10.27 -1.44
C THR A 30 -2.29 9.37 -0.75
N PHE A 31 -2.96 8.50 -1.50
CA PHE A 31 -3.89 7.51 -0.99
C PHE A 31 -3.20 6.55 0.00
N ALA A 32 -2.00 6.07 -0.31
CA ALA A 32 -1.22 5.24 0.61
C ALA A 32 -0.95 5.95 1.95
N LYS A 33 -0.60 7.25 1.93
CA LYS A 33 -0.43 8.04 3.15
C LYS A 33 -1.74 8.17 3.93
N VAL A 34 -2.86 8.41 3.25
CA VAL A 34 -4.18 8.48 3.89
C VAL A 34 -4.54 7.14 4.53
N VAL A 35 -4.35 6.03 3.83
CA VAL A 35 -4.61 4.69 4.37
C VAL A 35 -3.75 4.44 5.61
N VAL A 36 -2.46 4.77 5.56
CA VAL A 36 -1.54 4.63 6.69
C VAL A 36 -1.96 5.53 7.85
N PHE A 37 -2.40 6.76 7.59
CA PHE A 37 -2.96 7.65 8.60
C PHE A 37 -4.20 7.04 9.25
N LEU A 38 -5.14 6.52 8.46
CA LEU A 38 -6.37 5.92 8.97
C LEU A 38 -6.08 4.66 9.81
N LEU A 39 -5.17 3.79 9.37
CA LEU A 39 -4.78 2.58 10.10
C LEU A 39 -4.00 2.90 11.37
N GLY A 40 -3.01 3.79 11.28
CA GLY A 40 -2.23 4.26 12.44
C GLY A 40 -3.11 4.97 13.46
N GLY A 41 -4.02 5.83 12.99
CA GLY A 41 -4.97 6.52 13.83
C GLY A 41 -5.98 5.58 14.45
N ALA A 42 -6.60 4.68 13.68
CA ALA A 42 -7.55 3.73 14.22
C ALA A 42 -6.90 2.83 15.29
N SER A 43 -5.68 2.34 15.05
CA SER A 43 -4.99 1.48 16.01
C SER A 43 -4.69 2.17 17.34
N LEU A 44 -4.04 3.35 17.32
CA LEU A 44 -3.71 4.06 18.56
C LEU A 44 -4.95 4.68 19.21
N GLY A 45 -5.88 5.22 18.42
CA GLY A 45 -7.13 5.81 18.91
C GLY A 45 -8.01 4.79 19.61
N LEU A 46 -8.16 3.59 19.05
CA LEU A 46 -8.90 2.51 19.70
C LEU A 46 -8.18 2.04 20.97
N LEU A 47 -6.86 1.84 20.92
CA LEU A 47 -6.08 1.45 22.10
C LEU A 47 -6.27 2.43 23.26
N LEU A 48 -6.12 3.73 22.98
CA LEU A 48 -6.22 4.79 23.98
C LEU A 48 -7.66 4.99 24.45
N TYR A 49 -8.66 4.81 23.59
CA TYR A 49 -10.06 4.76 24.01
C TYR A 49 -10.30 3.63 25.02
N TYR A 50 -9.86 2.40 24.73
CA TYR A 50 -10.07 1.26 25.62
C TYR A 50 -9.34 1.43 26.96
N LEU A 51 -8.07 1.86 26.94
CA LEU A 51 -7.31 2.18 28.15
C LEU A 51 -7.99 3.29 28.96
N GLY A 52 -8.42 4.37 28.29
CA GLY A 52 -9.13 5.47 28.92
C GLY A 52 -10.45 5.03 29.54
N ASN A 53 -11.17 4.09 28.91
CA ASN A 53 -12.43 3.59 29.45
C ASN A 53 -12.23 2.74 30.72
N MET A 54 -11.09 2.04 30.83
CA MET A 54 -10.74 1.28 32.03
C MET A 54 -10.29 2.18 33.20
N MET A 55 -9.77 3.39 32.93
CA MET A 55 -9.10 4.21 33.95
C MET A 55 -9.82 5.53 34.29
N LEU A 56 -10.53 6.14 33.35
CA LEU A 56 -10.96 7.56 33.41
C LEU A 56 -12.47 7.76 33.21
N GLY A 57 -13.21 6.73 32.80
CA GLY A 57 -14.65 6.81 32.52
C GLY A 57 -14.99 7.36 31.12
N SER A 58 -16.26 7.24 30.74
CA SER A 58 -16.74 7.36 29.35
C SER A 58 -16.52 8.71 28.63
N PRO A 59 -16.58 9.90 29.26
CA PRO A 59 -16.42 11.15 28.52
C PRO A 59 -14.95 11.43 28.17
N LEU A 60 -14.04 11.14 29.10
CA LEU A 60 -12.61 11.36 28.94
C LEU A 60 -11.97 10.33 27.98
N SER A 61 -12.48 9.10 27.96
CA SER A 61 -12.01 8.05 27.06
C SER A 61 -12.25 8.40 25.58
N ILE A 62 -13.36 9.05 25.24
CA ILE A 62 -13.65 9.51 23.88
C ILE A 62 -12.64 10.57 23.43
N ILE A 63 -12.37 11.57 24.29
CA ILE A 63 -11.42 12.65 23.98
C ILE A 63 -10.02 12.07 23.74
N ILE A 64 -9.56 11.19 24.63
CA ILE A 64 -8.26 10.54 24.52
C ILE A 64 -8.19 9.62 23.29
N GLY A 65 -9.30 8.96 22.94
CA GLY A 65 -9.41 8.18 21.71
C GLY A 65 -9.26 9.04 20.44
N ILE A 66 -9.90 10.21 20.39
CA ILE A 66 -9.77 11.15 19.25
C ILE A 66 -8.34 11.70 19.16
N VAL A 67 -7.76 12.14 20.28
CA VAL A 67 -6.36 12.60 20.32
C VAL A 67 -5.43 11.47 19.89
N GLY A 68 -5.67 10.25 20.35
CA GLY A 68 -4.96 9.04 19.96
C GLY A 68 -5.07 8.74 18.48
N PHE A 69 -6.24 8.95 17.88
CA PHE A 69 -6.43 8.79 16.44
C PHE A 69 -5.59 9.79 15.64
N ILE A 70 -5.59 11.06 16.04
CA ILE A 70 -4.82 12.09 15.37
C ILE A 70 -3.32 11.81 15.51
N LEU A 71 -2.85 11.56 16.73
CA LEU A 71 -1.43 11.29 17.01
C LEU A 71 -0.97 10.00 16.34
N GLY A 72 -1.76 8.93 16.42
CA GLY A 72 -1.46 7.64 15.81
C GLY A 72 -1.42 7.72 14.29
N GLY A 73 -2.34 8.48 13.69
CA GLY A 73 -2.34 8.70 12.26
C GLY A 73 -1.10 9.49 11.81
N LEU A 74 -0.75 10.54 12.55
CA LEU A 74 0.44 11.35 12.28
C LEU A 74 1.73 10.52 12.41
N LEU A 75 1.83 9.72 13.48
CA LEU A 75 2.94 8.78 13.68
C LEU A 75 2.99 7.73 12.57
N GLY A 76 1.85 7.18 12.16
CA GLY A 76 1.78 6.22 11.05
C GLY A 76 2.39 6.80 9.77
N VAL A 77 1.99 8.01 9.39
CA VAL A 77 2.54 8.69 8.20
C VAL A 77 4.03 8.99 8.37
N LEU A 78 4.47 9.42 9.56
CA LEU A 78 5.85 9.73 9.85
C LEU A 78 6.75 8.49 9.81
N LEU A 79 6.24 7.34 10.24
CA LEU A 79 6.93 6.05 10.22
C LEU A 79 6.83 5.33 8.87
N LEU A 80 6.11 5.88 7.88
CA LEU A 80 5.96 5.27 6.56
C LEU A 80 7.30 4.97 5.86
N PRO A 81 8.32 5.86 5.88
CA PRO A 81 9.62 5.56 5.30
C PRO A 81 10.30 4.35 5.95
N ILE A 82 10.13 4.19 7.27
CA ILE A 82 10.67 3.06 8.03
C ILE A 82 9.96 1.77 7.62
N ALA A 83 8.63 1.80 7.48
CA ALA A 83 7.85 0.64 7.02
C ALA A 83 8.25 0.19 5.61
N VAL A 84 8.45 1.14 4.68
CA VAL A 84 8.94 0.84 3.32
C VAL A 84 10.37 0.27 3.37
N GLY A 85 11.24 0.85 4.21
CA GLY A 85 12.57 0.33 4.52
C GLY A 85 12.54 -1.13 4.95
N PHE A 86 11.72 -1.48 5.95
CA PHE A 86 11.57 -2.86 6.40
C PHE A 86 11.02 -3.79 5.32
N GLY A 87 10.05 -3.33 4.52
CA GLY A 87 9.52 -4.10 3.40
C GLY A 87 10.63 -4.49 2.41
N LEU A 88 11.46 -3.54 2.00
CA LEU A 88 12.57 -3.81 1.07
C LEU A 88 13.68 -4.63 1.73
N ALA A 89 13.97 -4.37 3.01
CA ALA A 89 14.93 -5.14 3.79
C ALA A 89 14.57 -6.63 3.82
N LEU A 90 13.29 -6.97 4.04
CA LEU A 90 12.84 -8.35 4.11
C LEU A 90 12.97 -9.05 2.74
N VAL A 91 12.64 -8.36 1.65
CA VAL A 91 12.79 -8.88 0.28
C VAL A 91 14.27 -9.20 0.00
N LEU A 92 15.17 -8.24 0.23
CA LEU A 92 16.59 -8.42 -0.05
C LEU A 92 17.27 -9.38 0.92
N PHE A 93 16.84 -9.42 2.19
CA PHE A 93 17.28 -10.44 3.13
C PHE A 93 16.96 -11.83 2.62
N THR A 94 15.72 -12.06 2.16
CA THR A 94 15.29 -13.39 1.68
C THR A 94 16.11 -13.83 0.47
N ILE A 95 16.36 -12.92 -0.47
CA ILE A 95 17.21 -13.19 -1.64
C ILE A 95 18.65 -13.47 -1.21
N GLY A 96 19.26 -12.60 -0.40
CA GLY A 96 20.64 -12.75 0.07
C GLY A 96 20.84 -14.03 0.90
N PHE A 97 19.87 -14.38 1.73
CA PHE A 97 19.88 -15.61 2.52
C PHE A 97 19.90 -16.85 1.62
N SER A 98 19.07 -16.87 0.59
CA SER A 98 18.99 -18.00 -0.35
C SER A 98 20.27 -18.20 -1.18
N LEU A 99 21.01 -17.12 -1.47
CA LEU A 99 22.18 -17.16 -2.35
C LEU A 99 23.51 -17.30 -1.59
N GLY A 100 23.60 -16.81 -0.36
CA GLY A 100 24.86 -16.70 0.39
C GLY A 100 24.75 -16.92 1.90
N GLY A 101 23.62 -17.42 2.39
CA GLY A 101 23.40 -17.71 3.81
C GLY A 101 23.16 -16.47 4.68
N LEU A 102 23.23 -16.67 6.00
CA LEU A 102 22.77 -15.68 6.98
C LEU A 102 23.49 -14.32 6.87
N LEU A 103 24.82 -14.31 6.76
CA LEU A 103 25.58 -13.06 6.73
C LEU A 103 25.27 -12.24 5.46
N ALA A 104 25.19 -12.90 4.30
CA ALA A 104 24.80 -12.26 3.05
C ALA A 104 23.37 -11.72 3.11
N GLY A 105 22.44 -12.48 3.70
CA GLY A 105 21.07 -12.04 3.95
C GLY A 105 21.01 -10.79 4.84
N LEU A 106 21.72 -10.78 5.97
CA LEU A 106 21.73 -9.63 6.88
C LEU A 106 22.29 -8.36 6.23
N LEU A 107 23.39 -8.47 5.48
CA LEU A 107 23.97 -7.34 4.76
C LEU A 107 23.03 -6.82 3.66
N ALA A 108 22.44 -7.72 2.87
CA ALA A 108 21.48 -7.36 1.84
C ALA A 108 20.22 -6.72 2.42
N GLY A 109 19.72 -7.23 3.56
CA GLY A 109 18.59 -6.66 4.27
C GLY A 109 18.88 -5.26 4.82
N LEU A 110 20.07 -5.05 5.41
CA LEU A 110 20.45 -3.74 5.94
C LEU A 110 20.61 -2.69 4.82
N LEU A 111 21.21 -3.08 3.68
CA LEU A 111 21.24 -2.24 2.48
C LEU A 111 19.82 -1.94 1.97
N GLY A 112 18.96 -2.95 1.93
CA GLY A 112 17.55 -2.81 1.57
C GLY A 112 16.79 -1.85 2.46
N PHE A 113 17.04 -1.88 3.77
CA PHE A 113 16.45 -0.92 4.70
C PHE A 113 16.85 0.51 4.36
N ILE A 114 18.16 0.76 4.18
CA ILE A 114 18.69 2.10 3.89
C ILE A 114 18.12 2.61 2.57
N ILE A 115 18.19 1.80 1.51
CA ILE A 115 17.66 2.15 0.19
C ILE A 115 16.15 2.41 0.28
N GLY A 116 15.41 1.53 0.97
CA GLY A 116 13.96 1.64 1.10
C GLY A 116 13.53 2.88 1.88
N PHE A 117 14.27 3.25 2.93
CA PHE A 117 14.04 4.47 3.69
C PHE A 117 14.31 5.73 2.85
N MET A 118 15.47 5.78 2.18
CA MET A 118 15.87 6.92 1.35
C MET A 118 14.96 7.12 0.13
N LEU A 119 14.56 6.02 -0.52
CA LEU A 119 13.75 6.02 -1.74
C LEU A 119 12.29 5.66 -1.50
N HIS A 120 11.77 5.83 -0.27
CA HIS A 120 10.41 5.42 0.06
C HIS A 120 9.35 6.06 -0.86
N ASN A 121 9.53 7.33 -1.23
CA ASN A 121 8.62 8.04 -2.13
C ASN A 121 8.61 7.41 -3.55
N PRO A 122 9.75 7.30 -4.26
CA PRO A 122 9.81 6.56 -5.53
C PRO A 122 9.28 5.13 -5.46
N ILE A 123 9.59 4.40 -4.38
CA ILE A 123 9.12 3.02 -4.19
C ILE A 123 7.60 2.98 -4.06
N LEU A 124 7.01 3.86 -3.25
CA LEU A 124 5.56 3.94 -3.11
C LEU A 124 4.88 4.25 -4.44
N VAL A 125 5.43 5.20 -5.21
CA VAL A 125 4.92 5.56 -6.55
C VAL A 125 5.01 4.37 -7.50
N PHE A 126 6.13 3.65 -7.49
CA PHE A 126 6.30 2.47 -8.32
C PHE A 126 5.28 1.39 -7.96
N VAL A 127 5.14 1.07 -6.68
CA VAL A 127 4.22 0.03 -6.20
C VAL A 127 2.77 0.40 -6.47
N THR A 128 2.34 1.64 -6.17
CA THR A 128 0.95 2.08 -6.41
C THR A 128 0.61 2.11 -7.89
N SER A 129 1.55 2.54 -8.75
CA SER A 129 1.36 2.53 -10.20
C SER A 129 1.33 1.10 -10.75
N ALA A 130 2.17 0.20 -10.24
CA ALA A 130 2.19 -1.19 -10.66
C ALA A 130 0.87 -1.89 -10.28
N ILE A 131 0.38 -1.66 -9.06
CA ILE A 131 -0.93 -2.14 -8.61
C ILE A 131 -2.04 -1.54 -9.48
N ALA A 132 -2.00 -0.25 -9.81
CA ALA A 132 -2.97 0.38 -10.70
C ALA A 132 -3.03 -0.32 -12.07
N GLY A 133 -1.88 -0.49 -12.73
CA GLY A 133 -1.80 -1.19 -14.01
C GLY A 133 -2.32 -2.63 -13.93
N TYR A 134 -2.00 -3.35 -12.85
CA TYR A 134 -2.49 -4.70 -12.63
C TYR A 134 -4.01 -4.75 -12.39
N LEU A 135 -4.57 -3.83 -11.60
CA LEU A 135 -6.01 -3.75 -11.36
C LEU A 135 -6.78 -3.43 -12.64
N LEU A 136 -6.24 -2.56 -13.49
CA LEU A 136 -6.83 -2.30 -14.82
C LEU A 136 -6.82 -3.58 -15.66
N TYR A 137 -5.68 -4.28 -15.73
CA TYR A 137 -5.59 -5.56 -16.45
C TYR A 137 -6.66 -6.56 -15.98
N VAL A 138 -6.77 -6.79 -14.67
CA VAL A 138 -7.77 -7.71 -14.11
C VAL A 138 -9.19 -7.22 -14.37
N GLY A 139 -9.45 -5.92 -14.24
CA GLY A 139 -10.75 -5.31 -14.52
C GLY A 139 -11.18 -5.50 -15.99
N LEU A 140 -10.28 -5.28 -16.94
CA LEU A 140 -10.55 -5.46 -18.37
C LEU A 140 -10.78 -6.94 -18.74
N LEU A 141 -10.05 -7.86 -18.12
CA LEU A 141 -10.33 -9.29 -18.27
C LEU A 141 -11.73 -9.67 -17.78
N GLY A 142 -12.24 -8.97 -16.76
CA GLY A 142 -13.61 -9.11 -16.29
C GLY A 142 -14.68 -8.75 -17.32
N PHE A 143 -14.36 -7.84 -18.24
CA PHE A 143 -15.19 -7.50 -19.39
C PHE A 143 -14.96 -8.40 -20.62
N ASN A 144 -14.19 -9.49 -20.47
CA ASN A 144 -13.78 -10.37 -21.56
C ASN A 144 -12.99 -9.68 -22.68
N ILE A 145 -12.25 -8.62 -22.36
CA ILE A 145 -11.30 -8.01 -23.31
C ILE A 145 -10.11 -8.96 -23.51
N ASP A 146 -9.58 -8.99 -24.73
CA ASP A 146 -8.41 -9.81 -25.07
C ASP A 146 -7.23 -9.53 -24.15
N ARG A 147 -6.54 -10.60 -23.73
CA ARG A 147 -5.43 -10.52 -22.76
C ARG A 147 -4.30 -9.61 -23.23
N SER A 148 -3.98 -9.64 -24.53
CA SER A 148 -2.95 -8.78 -25.11
C SER A 148 -3.33 -7.31 -24.98
N ILE A 149 -4.57 -6.95 -25.30
CA ILE A 149 -5.09 -5.59 -25.20
C ILE A 149 -5.13 -5.13 -23.74
N ALA A 150 -5.66 -5.98 -22.84
CA ALA A 150 -5.73 -5.68 -21.42
C ALA A 150 -4.34 -5.47 -20.80
N LEU A 151 -3.35 -6.27 -21.19
CA LEU A 151 -1.98 -6.15 -20.70
C LEU A 151 -1.32 -4.86 -21.20
N VAL A 152 -1.49 -4.53 -22.48
CA VAL A 152 -1.01 -3.26 -23.05
C VAL A 152 -1.65 -2.07 -22.35
N ALA A 153 -2.96 -2.09 -22.12
CA ALA A 153 -3.67 -1.03 -21.41
C ALA A 153 -3.17 -0.88 -19.96
N GLY A 154 -2.98 -1.99 -19.25
CA GLY A 154 -2.40 -2.00 -17.89
C GLY A 154 -0.99 -1.43 -17.86
N LEU A 155 -0.14 -1.77 -18.83
CA LEU A 155 1.22 -1.25 -18.95
C LEU A 155 1.24 0.26 -19.28
N ILE A 156 0.35 0.71 -20.17
CA ILE A 156 0.18 2.15 -20.47
C ILE A 156 -0.22 2.89 -19.18
N LEU A 157 -1.21 2.38 -18.44
CA LEU A 157 -1.65 3.01 -17.19
C LEU A 157 -0.53 3.02 -16.14
N PHE A 158 0.26 1.96 -16.03
CA PHE A 158 1.43 1.91 -15.16
C PHE A 158 2.44 3.02 -15.49
N VAL A 159 2.79 3.20 -16.77
CA VAL A 159 3.72 4.24 -17.22
C VAL A 159 3.15 5.64 -16.98
N ILE A 160 1.87 5.86 -17.28
CA ILE A 160 1.19 7.14 -17.02
C ILE A 160 1.19 7.43 -15.52
N GLY A 161 0.83 6.43 -14.69
CA GLY A 161 0.80 6.57 -13.23
C GLY A 161 2.17 6.92 -12.65
N LEU A 162 3.23 6.26 -13.13
CA LEU A 162 4.61 6.61 -12.77
C LEU A 162 4.92 8.06 -13.10
N LEU A 163 4.66 8.50 -14.35
CA LEU A 163 4.97 9.85 -14.81
C LEU A 163 4.21 10.93 -14.03
N ILE A 164 2.97 10.67 -13.65
CA ILE A 164 2.13 11.62 -12.92
C ILE A 164 2.55 11.69 -11.45
N GLN A 165 2.78 10.55 -10.79
CA GLN A 165 3.04 10.50 -9.36
C GLN A 165 4.51 10.78 -8.97
N LEU A 166 5.44 10.68 -9.92
CA LEU A 166 6.84 11.08 -9.74
C LEU A 166 7.05 12.59 -9.77
N ARG A 167 6.14 13.33 -10.41
CA ARG A 167 6.12 14.81 -10.36
C ARG A 167 5.66 15.30 -8.99
#